data_AF-A0A927GZ01-F1
#
_entry.id   AF-A0A927GZ01-F1
#
_cell.length_a   1.000
_cell.length_b   1.000
_cell.length_c   1.000
_cell.angle_alpha   90.00
_cell.angle_beta   90.00
_cell.angle_gamma   90.00
#
_symmetry.space_group_name_H-M   'P 1'
#
loop_
_entity.id
_entity.type
_entity.pdbx_description
1 polymer ?
#
loop_
_entity_poly.entity_id
_entity_poly.type
_entity_poly.pdbx_seq_one_letter_code
_entity_poly.pdbx_strand_id
1 'polypeptide(L)'
;MGRRAGWRKFGVWVVLFVLIVWPVYRIYGYFTQHEASYDASLLLYQVSQFQVELLNSSLSEAGKAGTTNELDSLRLTAFSAGYTHERLVLALGQSKLTKLASIEQLVQFVTRLQIGGDRALKQEERDTFSKASLLVKQIYEVYGKLLTSGGRTVSSQNDKLTGLDKELEELLRKRLLR
;
A
#
# COMPACT_ATOMS: atom_id res chain seq x y z
N MET A 1 12.33 7.04 -74.74
CA MET A 1 12.08 6.32 -73.47
C MET A 1 13.17 6.72 -72.47
N GLY A 2 12.86 7.37 -71.33
CA GLY A 2 13.94 7.79 -70.41
C GLY A 2 13.58 8.55 -69.12
N ARG A 3 12.33 8.97 -68.90
CA ARG A 3 11.95 9.75 -67.70
C ARG A 3 11.40 8.94 -66.52
N ARG A 4 11.20 7.62 -66.63
CA ARG A 4 10.64 6.77 -65.56
C ARG A 4 11.67 6.17 -64.59
N ALA A 5 12.96 6.21 -64.93
CA ALA A 5 14.02 5.61 -64.10
C ALA A 5 14.43 6.50 -62.91
N GLY A 6 14.40 7.83 -63.06
CA GLY A 6 14.74 8.78 -61.99
C GLY A 6 13.73 8.78 -60.85
N TRP A 7 12.43 8.69 -61.15
CA TRP A 7 11.36 8.66 -60.15
C TRP A 7 11.32 7.36 -59.34
N ARG A 8 11.66 6.20 -59.95
CA ARG A 8 11.82 4.95 -59.19
C ARG A 8 12.97 5.01 -58.20
N LYS A 9 14.11 5.59 -58.60
CA LYS A 9 15.27 5.78 -57.70
C LYS A 9 14.96 6.77 -56.58
N PHE A 10 14.23 7.84 -56.88
CA PHE A 10 13.78 8.81 -55.89
C PHE A 10 12.79 8.20 -54.89
N GLY A 11 11.81 7.42 -55.37
CA GLY A 11 10.86 6.70 -54.50
C GLY A 11 11.54 5.70 -53.57
N VAL A 12 12.54 4.95 -54.07
CA VAL A 12 13.32 4.02 -53.23
C VAL A 12 14.10 4.76 -52.15
N TRP A 13 14.68 5.92 -52.45
CA TRP A 13 15.40 6.74 -51.47
C TRP A 13 14.48 7.30 -50.38
N VAL A 14 13.27 7.73 -50.73
CA VAL A 14 12.27 8.20 -49.76
C VAL A 14 11.83 7.05 -48.84
N VAL A 15 11.59 5.86 -49.39
CA VAL A 15 11.22 4.67 -48.59
C VAL A 15 12.35 4.29 -47.63
N LEU A 16 13.61 4.30 -48.09
CA LEU A 16 14.78 4.04 -47.26
C LEU A 16 14.92 5.06 -46.13
N PHE A 17 14.69 6.34 -46.42
CA PHE A 17 14.75 7.40 -45.41
C PHE A 17 13.67 7.22 -44.34
N VAL A 18 12.43 6.92 -44.73
CA VAL A 18 11.34 6.63 -43.78
C VAL A 18 11.65 5.40 -42.94
N LEU A 19 12.19 4.34 -43.54
CA LEU A 19 12.56 3.10 -42.84
C LEU A 19 13.67 3.28 -41.81
N ILE A 20 14.50 4.32 -41.92
CA ILE A 20 15.58 4.62 -40.97
C ILE A 20 15.13 5.64 -39.93
N VAL A 21 14.48 6.73 -40.36
CA VAL A 21 14.04 7.81 -39.46
C VAL A 21 12.92 7.34 -38.52
N TRP A 22 12.03 6.46 -38.98
CA TRP A 22 10.95 5.94 -38.14
C TRP A 22 11.43 5.13 -36.93
N PRO A 23 12.32 4.11 -37.07
CA PRO A 23 12.87 3.41 -35.92
C PRO A 23 13.70 4.33 -35.02
N VAL A 24 14.50 5.24 -35.59
CA VAL A 24 15.31 6.18 -34.79
C VAL A 24 14.41 7.10 -33.96
N TYR A 25 13.33 7.62 -34.55
CA TYR A 25 12.34 8.41 -33.83
C TYR A 25 11.63 7.58 -32.74
N ARG A 26 11.31 6.32 -33.01
CA ARG A 26 10.71 5.42 -32.02
C ARG A 26 11.65 5.08 -30.87
N ILE A 27 12.93 4.86 -31.16
CA ILE A 27 13.97 4.60 -30.16
C ILE A 27 14.21 5.86 -29.32
N TYR A 28 14.30 7.04 -29.96
CA TYR A 28 14.43 8.30 -29.25
C TYR A 28 13.20 8.59 -28.39
N GLY A 29 12.01 8.28 -28.89
CA GLY A 29 10.77 8.30 -28.13
C GLY A 29 10.79 7.32 -26.97
N TYR A 30 11.35 6.13 -27.10
CA TYR A 30 11.48 5.16 -25.99
C TYR A 30 12.48 5.62 -24.92
N PHE A 31 13.53 6.37 -25.31
CA PHE A 31 14.48 6.97 -24.35
C PHE A 31 13.95 8.27 -23.71
N THR A 32 13.06 9.00 -24.37
CA THR A 32 12.52 10.29 -23.89
C THR A 32 11.10 10.21 -23.33
N GLN A 33 10.33 9.17 -23.63
CA GLN A 33 9.14 8.77 -22.89
C GLN A 33 9.60 8.15 -21.57
N HIS A 34 9.97 9.03 -20.64
CA HIS A 34 9.52 8.81 -19.27
C HIS A 34 8.00 8.85 -19.38
N GLU A 35 7.39 7.68 -19.63
CA GLU A 35 5.94 7.59 -19.62
C GLU A 35 5.45 8.31 -18.38
N ALA A 36 4.36 9.04 -18.55
CA ALA A 36 3.50 9.45 -17.47
C ALA A 36 2.90 8.19 -16.81
N SER A 37 3.77 7.34 -16.24
CA SER A 37 3.43 6.51 -15.12
C SER A 37 3.02 7.52 -14.05
N TYR A 38 1.71 7.71 -13.92
CA TYR A 38 1.18 7.88 -12.60
C TYR A 38 1.80 6.75 -11.78
N ASP A 39 2.82 7.11 -10.99
CA ASP A 39 3.77 6.22 -10.37
C ASP A 39 2.98 5.08 -9.73
N ALA A 40 3.11 3.84 -10.21
CA ALA A 40 2.29 2.73 -9.72
C ALA A 40 2.40 2.60 -8.19
N SER A 41 3.54 3.04 -7.64
CA SER A 41 3.82 3.23 -6.23
C SER A 41 2.90 4.25 -5.54
N LEU A 42 2.61 5.39 -6.18
CA LEU A 42 1.68 6.41 -5.68
C LEU A 42 0.24 5.90 -5.67
N LEU A 43 -0.20 5.20 -6.73
CA LEU A 43 -1.53 4.58 -6.76
C LEU A 43 -1.64 3.49 -5.68
N LEU A 44 -0.61 2.64 -5.55
CA LEU A 44 -0.57 1.60 -4.51
C LEU A 44 -0.57 2.22 -3.11
N TYR A 45 0.10 3.36 -2.92
CA TYR A 45 0.07 4.11 -1.67
C TYR A 45 -1.33 4.66 -1.38
N GLN A 46 -2.03 5.23 -2.35
CA GLN A 46 -3.41 5.69 -2.17
C GLN A 46 -4.34 4.55 -1.75
N VAL A 47 -4.23 3.40 -2.41
CA VAL A 47 -4.98 2.19 -2.03
C VAL A 47 -4.60 1.77 -0.61
N SER A 48 -3.31 1.74 -0.29
CA SER A 48 -2.84 1.36 1.05
C SER A 48 -3.33 2.33 2.13
N GLN A 49 -3.32 3.63 1.87
CA GLN A 49 -3.82 4.65 2.78
C GLN A 49 -5.31 4.47 3.04
N PHE A 50 -6.09 4.21 1.98
CA PHE A 50 -7.51 3.92 2.11
C PHE A 50 -7.77 2.65 2.93
N GLN A 51 -6.98 1.58 2.73
CA GLN A 51 -7.12 0.37 3.56
C GLN A 51 -6.78 0.63 5.04
N VAL A 52 -5.79 1.47 5.33
CA VAL A 52 -5.48 1.90 6.71
C VAL A 52 -6.60 2.76 7.30
N GLU A 53 -7.26 3.58 6.50
CA GLU A 53 -8.45 4.34 6.91
C GLU A 53 -9.63 3.40 7.27
N LEU A 54 -9.91 2.40 6.43
CA LEU A 54 -10.92 1.39 6.70
C LEU A 54 -10.61 0.60 7.98
N LEU A 55 -9.34 0.24 8.18
CA LEU A 55 -8.88 -0.40 9.41
C LEU A 55 -9.13 0.49 10.63
N ASN A 56 -8.79 1.78 10.56
CA ASN A 56 -9.02 2.72 11.64
C ASN A 56 -10.51 2.82 12.01
N SER A 57 -11.38 2.91 11.00
CA SER A 57 -12.83 2.94 11.20
C SER A 57 -13.34 1.64 11.83
N SER A 58 -12.96 0.49 11.27
CA SER A 58 -13.40 -0.82 11.77
C SER A 58 -12.90 -1.12 13.18
N LEU A 59 -11.70 -0.65 13.55
CA LEU A 59 -11.16 -0.82 14.90
C LEU A 59 -11.85 0.09 15.92
N SER A 60 -12.28 1.29 15.50
CA SER A 60 -13.10 2.18 16.33
C SER A 60 -14.46 1.54 16.65
N GLU A 61 -15.06 0.85 15.69
CA GLU A 61 -16.30 0.09 15.88
C GLU A 61 -16.09 -1.14 16.76
N ALA A 62 -15.00 -1.88 16.57
CA ALA A 62 -14.66 -3.04 17.38
C ALA A 62 -14.51 -2.73 18.88
N GLY A 63 -14.11 -1.50 19.25
CA GLY A 63 -14.11 -1.05 20.65
C GLY A 63 -15.49 -1.04 21.30
N LYS A 64 -16.57 -1.01 20.51
CA LYS A 64 -17.96 -1.04 20.94
C LYS A 64 -18.61 -2.43 20.78
N ALA A 65 -17.89 -3.39 20.23
CA ALA A 65 -18.43 -4.71 19.92
C ALA A 65 -18.90 -5.43 21.21
N GLY A 66 -20.09 -6.03 21.11
CA GLY A 66 -20.65 -6.86 22.17
C GLY A 66 -19.97 -8.22 22.22
N THR A 67 -19.78 -8.80 21.04
CA THR A 67 -19.42 -10.20 20.82
C THR A 67 -18.21 -10.37 19.90
N THR A 68 -17.64 -11.58 19.87
CA THR A 68 -16.51 -11.94 19.00
C THR A 68 -16.89 -12.03 17.52
N ASN A 69 -18.16 -12.32 17.18
CA ASN A 69 -18.64 -12.35 15.80
C ASN A 69 -18.67 -10.96 15.14
N GLU A 70 -18.94 -9.91 15.92
CA GLU A 70 -18.91 -8.52 15.45
C GLU A 70 -17.52 -8.04 15.02
N LEU A 71 -16.46 -8.83 15.28
CA LEU A 71 -15.08 -8.50 14.91
C LEU A 71 -14.69 -8.93 13.48
N ASP A 72 -15.60 -9.54 12.71
CA ASP A 72 -15.29 -10.03 11.36
C ASP A 72 -14.85 -8.93 10.41
N SER A 73 -15.52 -7.78 10.46
CA SER A 73 -15.12 -6.60 9.68
C SER A 73 -13.70 -6.16 10.04
N LEU A 74 -13.36 -6.17 11.32
CA LEU A 74 -12.03 -5.79 11.78
C LEU A 74 -10.96 -6.76 11.26
N ARG A 75 -11.23 -8.07 11.34
CA ARG A 75 -10.30 -9.08 10.85
C ARG A 75 -10.03 -8.91 9.35
N LEU A 76 -11.08 -8.73 8.55
CA LEU A 76 -10.96 -8.59 7.10
C LEU A 76 -10.24 -7.30 6.70
N THR A 77 -10.61 -6.18 7.32
CA THR A 77 -9.96 -4.87 7.05
C THR A 77 -8.50 -4.88 7.50
N ALA A 78 -8.17 -5.47 8.65
CA ALA A 78 -6.79 -5.63 9.11
C ALA A 78 -5.98 -6.49 8.14
N PHE A 79 -6.51 -7.64 7.71
CA PHE A 79 -5.85 -8.48 6.72
C PHE A 79 -5.59 -7.73 5.40
N SER A 80 -6.61 -7.05 4.88
CA SER A 80 -6.52 -6.27 3.63
C SER A 80 -5.49 -5.13 3.73
N ALA A 81 -5.50 -4.39 4.85
CA ALA A 81 -4.55 -3.31 5.11
C ALA A 81 -3.11 -3.83 5.21
N GLY A 82 -2.89 -4.92 5.95
CA GLY A 82 -1.58 -5.54 6.10
C GLY A 82 -1.03 -6.04 4.77
N TYR A 83 -1.84 -6.76 4.02
CA TYR A 83 -1.48 -7.25 2.68
C TYR A 83 -1.13 -6.12 1.72
N THR A 84 -1.97 -5.08 1.67
CA THR A 84 -1.75 -3.94 0.76
C THR A 84 -0.50 -3.16 1.13
N HIS A 85 -0.28 -2.92 2.42
CA HIS A 85 0.92 -2.27 2.91
C HIS A 85 2.19 -3.08 2.60
N GLU A 86 2.15 -4.41 2.74
CA GLU A 86 3.28 -5.27 2.37
C GLU A 86 3.62 -5.14 0.87
N ARG A 87 2.61 -5.06 0.00
CA ARG A 87 2.84 -4.78 -1.44
C ARG A 87 3.48 -3.42 -1.66
N LEU A 88 3.08 -2.40 -0.90
CA LEU A 88 3.71 -1.08 -0.97
C LEU A 88 5.18 -1.12 -0.53
N VAL A 89 5.49 -1.83 0.57
CA VAL A 89 6.86 -2.04 1.03
C VAL A 89 7.70 -2.74 -0.03
N LEU A 90 7.14 -3.74 -0.71
CA LEU A 90 7.83 -4.43 -1.81
C LEU A 90 8.08 -3.52 -3.01
N ALA A 91 7.11 -2.66 -3.37
CA ALA A 91 7.23 -1.72 -4.48
C ALA A 91 8.27 -0.62 -4.22
N LEU A 92 8.29 -0.05 -3.01
CA LEU A 92 9.21 1.03 -2.63
C LEU A 92 10.59 0.52 -2.19
N GLY A 93 10.65 -0.73 -1.70
CA GLY A 93 11.83 -1.39 -1.15
C GLY A 93 11.85 -1.40 0.38
N GLN A 94 12.22 -2.55 0.96
CA GLN A 94 12.22 -2.80 2.41
C GLN A 94 13.13 -1.87 3.22
N SER A 95 14.15 -1.27 2.58
CA SER A 95 15.03 -0.30 3.24
C SER A 95 14.47 1.13 3.26
N LYS A 96 13.39 1.40 2.50
CA LYS A 96 12.82 2.75 2.34
C LYS A 96 11.48 2.94 3.04
N LEU A 97 10.76 1.86 3.32
CA LEU A 97 9.48 1.89 4.02
C LEU A 97 9.47 0.78 5.08
N THR A 98 9.11 1.15 6.30
CA THR A 98 8.98 0.21 7.41
C THR A 98 7.82 -0.76 7.16
N LYS A 99 7.92 -1.98 7.69
CA LYS A 99 6.79 -2.93 7.70
C LYS A 99 5.85 -2.59 8.85
N LEU A 100 4.59 -3.00 8.72
CA LEU A 100 3.60 -2.90 9.80
C LEU A 100 3.31 -4.27 10.40
N ALA A 101 4.21 -4.74 11.28
CA ALA A 101 4.09 -6.05 11.90
C ALA A 101 2.89 -6.13 12.86
N SER A 102 2.50 -4.99 13.43
CA SER A 102 1.37 -4.92 14.36
C SER A 102 0.03 -5.29 13.73
N ILE A 103 -0.15 -5.06 12.42
CA ILE A 103 -1.38 -5.42 11.71
C ILE A 103 -1.54 -6.95 11.66
N GLU A 104 -0.45 -7.69 11.46
CA GLU A 104 -0.48 -9.15 11.52
C GLU A 104 -0.85 -9.64 12.92
N GLN A 105 -0.26 -9.04 13.97
CA GLN A 105 -0.61 -9.34 15.36
C GLN A 105 -2.08 -9.05 15.66
N LEU A 106 -2.65 -8.01 15.06
CA LEU A 106 -4.06 -7.66 15.22
C LEU A 106 -4.98 -8.72 14.60
N VAL A 107 -4.65 -9.18 13.39
CA VAL A 107 -5.38 -10.29 12.73
C VAL A 107 -5.31 -11.55 13.58
N GLN A 108 -4.13 -11.90 14.10
CA GLN A 108 -3.95 -13.07 14.96
C GLN A 108 -4.74 -12.93 16.27
N PHE A 109 -4.73 -11.75 16.89
CA PHE A 109 -5.48 -11.48 18.11
C PHE A 109 -6.98 -11.66 17.90
N VAL A 110 -7.55 -11.02 16.88
CA VAL A 110 -8.99 -11.15 16.56
C VAL A 110 -9.33 -12.61 16.24
N THR A 111 -8.51 -13.27 15.43
CA THR A 111 -8.74 -14.68 15.07
C THR A 111 -8.76 -15.57 16.31
N ARG A 112 -7.84 -15.38 17.25
CA ARG A 112 -7.82 -16.15 18.51
C ARG A 112 -9.09 -15.94 19.32
N LEU A 113 -9.60 -14.72 19.39
CA LEU A 113 -10.86 -14.45 20.10
C LEU A 113 -12.03 -15.22 19.47
N GLN A 114 -12.04 -15.35 18.15
CA GLN A 114 -13.08 -16.03 17.38
C GLN A 114 -12.97 -17.56 17.37
N ILE A 115 -11.79 -18.15 17.64
CA ILE A 115 -11.63 -19.62 17.75
C ILE A 115 -12.56 -20.21 18.82
N GLY A 116 -12.83 -19.47 19.89
CA GLY A 116 -13.76 -19.87 20.94
C GLY A 116 -15.24 -19.80 20.56
N GLY A 117 -15.57 -19.45 19.32
CA GLY A 117 -16.94 -19.24 18.85
C GLY A 117 -17.49 -17.87 19.23
N ASP A 118 -18.81 -17.74 19.13
CA ASP A 118 -19.53 -16.53 19.50
C ASP A 118 -19.64 -16.40 21.01
N ARG A 119 -18.97 -15.40 21.57
CA ARG A 119 -19.03 -15.08 22.99
C ARG A 119 -18.96 -13.59 23.21
N ALA A 120 -19.44 -13.16 24.36
CA ALA A 120 -19.23 -11.79 24.81
C ALA A 120 -17.73 -11.47 24.93
N LEU A 121 -17.36 -10.26 24.50
CA LEU A 121 -16.03 -9.72 24.72
C LEU A 121 -15.87 -9.35 26.19
N LYS A 122 -14.75 -9.78 26.78
CA LYS A 122 -14.35 -9.41 28.14
C LYS A 122 -13.98 -7.93 28.16
N GLN A 123 -14.11 -7.29 29.33
CA GLN A 123 -13.74 -5.89 29.48
C GLN A 123 -12.27 -5.62 29.06
N GLU A 124 -11.35 -6.50 29.44
CA GLU A 124 -9.94 -6.37 29.06
C GLU A 124 -9.68 -6.44 27.55
N GLU A 125 -10.53 -7.17 26.80
CA GLU A 125 -10.44 -7.28 25.34
C GLU A 125 -10.94 -5.98 24.69
N ARG A 126 -12.05 -5.43 25.19
CA ARG A 126 -12.57 -4.12 24.77
C ARG A 126 -11.61 -2.98 25.07
N ASP A 127 -10.97 -3.01 26.24
CA ASP A 127 -9.94 -2.04 26.61
C ASP A 127 -8.72 -2.14 25.67
N THR A 128 -8.38 -3.36 25.25
CA THR A 128 -7.30 -3.59 24.28
C THR A 128 -7.66 -2.99 22.92
N PHE A 129 -8.88 -3.23 22.41
CA PHE A 129 -9.35 -2.61 21.17
C PHE A 129 -9.41 -1.08 21.26
N SER A 130 -9.83 -0.54 22.40
CA SER A 130 -9.85 0.91 22.62
C SER A 130 -8.45 1.53 22.55
N LYS A 131 -7.46 0.90 23.20
CA LYS A 131 -6.06 1.33 23.12
C LYS A 131 -5.48 1.17 21.72
N ALA A 132 -5.76 0.04 21.07
CA ALA A 132 -5.34 -0.22 19.71
C ALA A 132 -5.94 0.81 18.73
N SER A 133 -7.20 1.19 18.90
CA SER A 133 -7.87 2.22 18.09
C SER A 133 -7.15 3.57 18.17
N LEU A 134 -6.69 3.97 19.36
CA LEU A 134 -5.91 5.21 19.51
C LEU A 134 -4.56 5.16 18.78
N LEU A 135 -3.88 4.01 18.81
CA LEU A 135 -2.60 3.83 18.10
C LEU A 135 -2.80 3.78 16.58
N VAL A 136 -3.80 3.04 16.10
CA VAL A 136 -4.13 2.95 14.68
C VAL A 136 -4.58 4.30 14.13
N LYS A 137 -5.30 5.12 14.91
CA LYS A 137 -5.63 6.49 14.52
C LYS A 137 -4.38 7.32 14.28
N GLN A 138 -3.39 7.24 15.17
CA GLN A 138 -2.11 7.92 14.99
C GLN A 138 -1.32 7.37 13.79
N ILE A 139 -1.34 6.05 13.60
CA ILE A 139 -0.77 5.40 12.41
C ILE A 139 -1.41 6.01 11.16
N TYR A 140 -2.74 6.06 11.07
CA TYR A 140 -3.47 6.64 9.95
C TYR A 140 -3.07 8.10 9.66
N GLU A 141 -2.99 8.94 10.70
CA GLU A 141 -2.60 10.36 10.56
C GLU A 141 -1.17 10.54 10.04
N VAL A 142 -0.23 9.70 10.50
CA VAL A 142 1.15 9.67 10.00
C VAL A 142 1.20 9.08 8.59
N TYR A 143 0.40 8.03 8.34
CA TYR A 143 0.36 7.31 7.08
C TYR A 143 -0.02 8.24 5.93
N GLY A 144 -0.99 9.13 6.11
CA GLY A 144 -1.39 10.11 5.09
C GLY A 144 -0.31 11.11 4.68
N LYS A 145 0.80 11.19 5.44
CA LYS A 145 1.95 12.07 5.18
C LYS A 145 3.22 11.28 4.83
N LEU A 146 3.10 9.98 4.63
CA LEU A 146 4.24 9.07 4.50
C LEU A 146 5.00 9.25 3.18
N LEU A 147 4.30 9.56 2.09
CA LEU A 147 4.90 9.89 0.81
C LEU A 147 4.78 11.38 0.49
N THR A 148 5.83 11.93 -0.11
CA THR A 148 5.78 13.24 -0.78
C THR A 148 4.97 13.16 -2.07
N SER A 149 4.54 14.31 -2.62
CA SER A 149 3.86 14.37 -3.92
C SER A 149 4.66 13.75 -5.08
N GLY A 150 5.98 13.59 -4.92
CA GLY A 150 6.86 12.93 -5.88
C GLY A 150 7.18 11.46 -5.54
N GLY A 151 6.37 10.78 -4.72
CA GLY A 151 6.49 9.34 -4.45
C GLY A 151 7.64 8.93 -3.52
N ARG A 152 8.39 9.88 -2.97
CA ARG A 152 9.49 9.59 -2.03
C ARG A 152 8.98 9.49 -0.59
N THR A 153 9.43 8.47 0.13
CA THR A 153 9.15 8.29 1.56
C THR A 153 9.75 9.42 2.38
N VAL A 154 8.95 9.98 3.29
CA VAL A 154 9.39 10.98 4.27
C VAL A 154 9.97 10.25 5.48
N SER A 155 11.30 10.24 5.64
CA SER A 155 12.00 9.51 6.71
C SER A 155 11.42 9.78 8.09
N SER A 156 11.16 11.06 8.42
CA SER A 156 10.63 11.44 9.74
C SER A 156 9.23 10.90 10.02
N GLN A 157 8.40 10.67 8.98
CA GLN A 157 7.11 10.01 9.15
C GLN A 157 7.26 8.50 9.24
N ASN A 158 8.18 7.92 8.47
CA ASN A 158 8.49 6.49 8.54
C ASN A 158 9.06 6.06 9.91
N ASP A 159 9.88 6.91 10.54
CA ASP A 159 10.40 6.67 11.88
C ASP A 159 9.29 6.72 12.94
N LYS A 160 8.38 7.70 12.83
CA LYS A 160 7.17 7.78 13.68
C LYS A 160 6.27 6.57 13.49
N LEU A 161 6.04 6.17 12.23
CA LEU A 161 5.26 4.99 11.89
C LEU A 161 5.84 3.73 12.51
N THR A 162 7.18 3.57 12.47
CA THR A 162 7.88 2.46 13.12
C THR A 162 7.69 2.45 14.63
N GLY A 163 7.73 3.63 15.28
CA GLY A 163 7.47 3.73 16.71
C GLY A 163 6.06 3.30 17.10
N LEU A 164 5.07 3.81 16.36
CA LEU A 164 3.65 3.48 16.59
C LEU A 164 3.35 2.00 16.31
N ASP A 165 3.93 1.44 15.24
CA ASP A 165 3.81 0.01 14.91
C ASP A 165 4.33 -0.85 16.05
N LYS A 166 5.52 -0.56 16.58
CA LYS A 166 6.10 -1.30 17.71
C LYS A 166 5.24 -1.19 18.98
N GLU A 167 4.72 -0.02 19.27
CA GLU A 167 3.85 0.17 20.44
C GLU A 167 2.56 -0.67 20.32
N LEU A 168 1.96 -0.69 19.13
CA LEU A 168 0.77 -1.50 18.85
C LEU A 168 1.10 -3.00 18.88
N GLU A 169 2.24 -3.40 18.30
CA GLU A 169 2.73 -4.78 18.33
C GLU A 169 2.91 -5.26 19.78
N GLU A 170 3.55 -4.46 20.63
CA GLU A 170 3.75 -4.79 22.04
C GLU A 170 2.45 -4.91 22.82
N LEU A 171 1.50 -3.99 22.59
CA LEU A 171 0.16 -4.04 23.17
C LEU A 171 -0.53 -5.37 22.87
N LEU A 172 -0.51 -5.78 21.59
CA LEU A 172 -1.17 -6.98 21.10
C LEU A 172 -0.44 -8.25 21.54
N ARG A 173 0.90 -8.26 21.49
CA ARG A 173 1.72 -9.41 21.89
C ARG A 173 1.56 -9.73 23.37
N LYS A 174 1.47 -8.71 24.24
CA LYS A 174 1.18 -8.89 25.68
C LYS A 174 -0.15 -9.61 25.91
N ARG A 175 -1.12 -9.49 25.00
CA ARG A 175 -2.42 -10.16 25.05
C ARG A 175 -2.43 -11.53 24.37
N LEU A 176 -1.54 -11.79 23.42
CA LEU A 176 -1.36 -13.10 22.79
C LEU A 176 -0.53 -14.08 23.65
N LEU A 177 0.26 -13.58 24.60
CA LEU A 177 1.05 -14.42 25.50
C LEU A 177 0.37 -14.72 26.85
N ARG A 178 -0.77 -14.09 27.12
CA ARG A 178 -1.64 -14.35 28.27
C ARG A 178 -2.85 -15.16 27.84
#